data_AF-A0A930WF00-F1
#
_entry.id   AF-A0A930WF00-F1
#
_cell.length_a   1.000
_cell.length_b   1.000
_cell.length_c   1.000
_cell.angle_alpha   90.00
_cell.angle_beta   90.00
_cell.angle_gamma   90.00
#
_symmetry.space_group_name_H-M   'P 1'
#
loop_
_entity.id
_entity.type
_entity.pdbx_description
1 polymer ?
#
loop_
_entity_poly.entity_id
_entity_poly.type
_entity_poly.pdbx_seq_one_letter_code
_entity_poly.pdbx_strand_id
1 'polypeptide(L)'
;MIFYHSLKNKYPSGAVTDNQTIFIQVKVTKDTHLSSSQLVLKEDLTQTTSIYHPSRSTIEADATLYSFEISPLHSGLYFYYFEVRSEIGTYFLSNHEFHAVPVLNYHEINSWQLTVYEEQFTTPEWFKGGIMYQIFPDRFKKSDKYKAKKAANEEIRYRHDEWDELPQSSITHENYKAQDFYLGNLKGIEEELEHFKALNVNCIYLNPIMESPDNHRYSTADYFNVDPYLGTNEDFKKLCAKFRKNGIEIILDGVFSHTGDDSIYFNKQGHYDSVGAYNSTESPYYPWFSFMEFPDTYHSWWGFTNLPTVNKLEPSYMKFINDPKTGVLPFWQHLGIGGWRLDVADEFPDEFLDALRVTVKQTDPNALIIGEVWEDATTKFAYDHRRRYFLGKQLDSVMNYPWKDAIINFVQTKNSHALRYAIEELIDHYPKPALDVLMNLLDSHDTERIITKIGFGDTEAVPLHERPTLELTGAELEDAIQKLKIASFIQFTLPGVPSIYYGDEIGMQGF
;
A
#
# COMPACT_ATOMS: atom_id res chain seq x y z
N MET A 1 -20.96 33.43 -15.03
CA MET A 1 -20.10 32.30 -14.66
C MET A 1 -20.30 31.93 -13.19
N ILE A 2 -20.23 30.63 -12.90
CA ILE A 2 -20.18 30.09 -11.54
C ILE A 2 -18.77 29.53 -11.32
N PHE A 3 -18.16 29.85 -10.19
CA PHE A 3 -16.82 29.46 -9.82
C PHE A 3 -16.85 28.66 -8.52
N TYR A 4 -16.30 27.47 -8.58
CA TYR A 4 -16.03 26.60 -7.45
C TYR A 4 -14.76 25.79 -7.74
N HIS A 5 -13.91 25.64 -6.72
CA HIS A 5 -12.72 24.81 -6.73
C HIS A 5 -12.60 24.09 -5.38
N SER A 6 -12.67 22.75 -5.34
CA SER A 6 -12.75 22.01 -4.07
C SER A 6 -11.62 22.36 -3.09
N LEU A 7 -10.36 22.37 -3.55
CA LEU A 7 -9.20 22.72 -2.71
C LEU A 7 -9.20 24.14 -2.15
N LYS A 8 -9.88 25.09 -2.81
CA LYS A 8 -9.84 26.51 -2.44
C LYS A 8 -11.11 26.97 -1.74
N ASN A 9 -12.21 26.26 -1.92
CA ASN A 9 -13.54 26.71 -1.53
C ASN A 9 -14.28 25.75 -0.60
N LYS A 10 -13.69 24.60 -0.25
CA LYS A 10 -14.15 23.68 0.80
C LYS A 10 -13.27 23.83 2.05
N TYR A 11 -13.90 23.99 3.20
CA TYR A 11 -13.23 24.15 4.50
C TYR A 11 -13.86 23.23 5.56
N PRO A 12 -13.06 22.44 6.30
CA PRO A 12 -11.63 22.19 6.09
C PRO A 12 -11.34 21.61 4.70
N SER A 13 -10.15 21.88 4.17
CA SER A 13 -9.68 21.30 2.90
C SER A 13 -9.30 19.83 3.10
N GLY A 14 -9.43 19.02 2.06
CA GLY A 14 -9.18 17.58 2.16
C GLY A 14 -10.31 16.78 2.81
N ALA A 15 -9.98 15.59 3.28
CA ALA A 15 -10.88 14.77 4.08
C ALA A 15 -11.13 15.40 5.47
N VAL A 16 -12.31 15.15 6.03
CA VAL A 16 -12.77 15.75 7.30
C VAL A 16 -13.13 14.69 8.33
N THR A 17 -13.13 15.05 9.61
CA THR A 17 -13.58 14.15 10.68
C THR A 17 -15.11 14.14 10.81
N ASP A 18 -15.65 13.09 11.41
CA ASP A 18 -17.07 12.91 11.72
C ASP A 18 -17.64 13.88 12.78
N ASN A 19 -16.80 14.76 13.33
CA ASN A 19 -17.18 15.84 14.24
C ASN A 19 -17.05 17.25 13.62
N GLN A 20 -16.51 17.37 12.41
CA GLN A 20 -16.25 18.66 11.76
C GLN A 20 -17.45 19.14 10.95
N THR A 21 -17.80 20.42 11.10
CA THR A 21 -18.70 21.12 10.18
C THR A 21 -17.95 21.48 8.90
N ILE A 22 -18.57 21.22 7.74
CA ILE A 22 -17.97 21.51 6.43
C ILE A 22 -18.62 22.77 5.86
N PHE A 23 -17.79 23.69 5.38
CA PHE A 23 -18.20 24.91 4.71
C PHE A 23 -17.78 24.87 3.24
N ILE A 24 -18.72 25.09 2.34
CA ILE A 24 -18.48 25.14 0.90
C ILE A 24 -18.92 26.50 0.37
N GLN A 25 -18.07 27.14 -0.44
CA GLN A 25 -18.32 28.48 -0.97
C GLN A 25 -18.36 28.47 -2.49
N VAL A 26 -19.44 28.95 -3.09
CA VAL A 26 -19.61 29.04 -4.54
C VAL A 26 -19.75 30.50 -4.96
N LYS A 27 -18.85 30.99 -5.81
CA LYS A 27 -18.86 32.37 -6.29
C LYS A 27 -19.61 32.46 -7.62
N VAL A 28 -20.63 33.31 -7.68
CA VAL A 28 -21.49 33.48 -8.87
C VAL A 28 -21.39 34.93 -9.35
N THR A 29 -20.90 35.16 -10.58
CA THR A 29 -20.76 36.51 -11.14
C THR A 29 -22.12 37.19 -11.31
N LYS A 30 -22.17 38.52 -11.20
CA LYS A 30 -23.43 39.31 -11.31
C LYS A 30 -24.22 39.08 -12.60
N ASP A 31 -23.54 38.81 -13.71
CA ASP A 31 -24.18 38.54 -15.01
C ASP A 31 -24.86 37.15 -15.06
N THR A 32 -24.75 36.36 -14.00
CA THR A 32 -25.39 35.03 -13.87
C THR A 32 -26.63 35.15 -13.02
N HIS A 33 -27.77 35.25 -13.69
CA HIS A 33 -29.07 35.27 -13.03
C HIS A 33 -29.45 33.85 -12.59
N LEU A 34 -29.21 33.58 -11.31
CA LEU A 34 -29.45 32.30 -10.67
C LEU A 34 -30.69 32.39 -9.78
N SER A 35 -31.66 31.52 -10.04
CA SER A 35 -32.90 31.41 -9.26
C SER A 35 -32.69 30.62 -7.97
N SER A 36 -31.93 29.53 -8.04
CA SER A 36 -31.53 28.74 -6.86
C SER A 36 -30.27 27.93 -7.13
N SER A 37 -29.48 27.68 -6.09
CA SER A 37 -28.38 26.72 -6.09
C SER A 37 -28.56 25.84 -4.88
N GLN A 38 -28.42 24.53 -5.06
CA GLN A 38 -28.44 23.56 -3.99
C GLN A 38 -27.27 22.59 -4.16
N LEU A 39 -26.69 22.18 -3.04
CA LEU A 39 -25.70 21.12 -3.01
C LEU A 39 -26.43 19.80 -2.75
N VAL A 40 -26.20 18.83 -3.60
CA VAL A 40 -26.70 17.46 -3.43
C VAL A 40 -25.54 16.61 -2.97
N LEU A 41 -25.67 16.02 -1.78
CA LEU A 41 -24.69 15.13 -1.17
C LEU A 41 -25.25 13.71 -1.13
N LYS A 42 -24.47 12.74 -1.60
CA LYS A 42 -24.85 11.33 -1.67
C LYS A 42 -23.82 10.49 -0.92
N GLU A 43 -24.27 9.64 -0.01
CA GLU A 43 -23.41 8.66 0.65
C GLU A 43 -23.25 7.41 -0.25
N ASP A 44 -22.03 6.89 -0.35
CA ASP A 44 -21.65 5.89 -1.35
C ASP A 44 -22.25 4.49 -1.10
N LEU A 45 -22.40 4.04 0.14
CA LEU A 45 -22.88 2.67 0.39
C LEU A 45 -24.41 2.58 0.42
N THR A 46 -25.03 3.43 1.22
CA THR A 46 -26.48 3.50 1.42
C THR A 46 -27.20 4.21 0.28
N GLN A 47 -26.46 4.95 -0.55
CA GLN A 47 -27.02 5.80 -1.62
C GLN A 47 -27.96 6.90 -1.09
N THR A 48 -27.93 7.17 0.23
CA THR A 48 -28.75 8.19 0.88
C THR A 48 -28.38 9.57 0.36
N THR A 49 -29.38 10.36 -0.03
CA THR A 49 -29.18 11.68 -0.60
C THR A 49 -29.67 12.76 0.38
N SER A 50 -28.85 13.79 0.59
CA SER A 50 -29.16 14.98 1.38
C SER A 50 -29.03 16.23 0.52
N ILE A 51 -29.94 17.17 0.68
CA ILE A 51 -29.96 18.44 -0.08
C ILE A 51 -29.67 19.58 0.87
N TYR A 52 -28.67 20.39 0.54
CA TYR A 52 -28.26 21.57 1.29
C TYR A 52 -28.54 22.84 0.49
N HIS A 53 -29.22 23.79 1.11
CA HIS A 53 -29.40 25.13 0.58
C HIS A 53 -28.34 26.08 1.16
N PRO A 54 -28.00 27.18 0.48
CA PRO A 54 -27.06 28.16 0.99
C PRO A 54 -27.53 28.68 2.36
N SER A 55 -26.70 28.52 3.40
CA SER A 55 -26.98 29.04 4.74
C SER A 55 -26.80 30.57 4.79
N ARG A 56 -25.95 31.11 3.90
CA ARG A 56 -25.70 32.55 3.77
C ARG A 56 -25.36 32.91 2.32
N SER A 57 -25.71 34.13 1.92
CA SER A 57 -25.15 34.77 0.73
C SER A 57 -24.49 36.11 1.08
N THR A 58 -23.37 36.44 0.43
CA THR A 58 -22.68 37.73 0.58
C THR A 58 -22.51 38.36 -0.79
N ILE A 59 -22.96 39.60 -0.95
CA ILE A 59 -22.84 40.34 -2.21
C ILE A 59 -21.46 41.02 -2.24
N GLU A 60 -20.66 40.69 -3.25
CA GLU A 60 -19.39 41.32 -3.57
C GLU A 60 -19.55 42.35 -4.72
N ALA A 61 -18.47 43.07 -5.04
CA ALA A 61 -18.48 44.09 -6.08
C ALA A 61 -18.84 43.54 -7.48
N ASP A 62 -18.42 42.30 -7.79
CA ASP A 62 -18.54 41.66 -9.10
C ASP A 62 -19.34 40.33 -9.07
N ALA A 63 -19.75 39.87 -7.88
CA ALA A 63 -20.33 38.55 -7.69
C ALA A 63 -21.19 38.44 -6.43
N THR A 64 -21.84 37.29 -6.26
CA THR A 64 -22.45 36.84 -5.01
C THR A 64 -21.74 35.56 -4.58
N LEU A 65 -21.30 35.52 -3.32
CA LEU A 65 -20.74 34.33 -2.69
C LEU A 65 -21.86 33.59 -1.95
N TYR A 66 -22.16 32.35 -2.36
CA TYR A 66 -23.10 31.47 -1.68
C TYR A 66 -22.33 30.51 -0.78
N SER A 67 -22.67 30.48 0.50
CA SER A 67 -22.05 29.60 1.50
C SER A 67 -23.01 28.49 1.88
N PHE A 68 -22.53 27.26 1.84
CA PHE A 68 -23.20 26.06 2.31
C PHE A 68 -22.53 25.61 3.60
N GLU A 69 -23.35 25.21 4.58
CA GLU A 69 -22.91 24.66 5.85
C GLU A 69 -23.50 23.26 5.98
N ILE A 70 -22.62 22.27 6.06
CA ILE A 70 -22.97 20.86 6.19
C ILE A 70 -22.59 20.45 7.61
N SER A 71 -23.59 20.07 8.39
CA SER A 71 -23.40 19.52 9.73
C SER A 71 -22.50 18.29 9.71
N PRO A 72 -21.83 17.96 10.83
CA PRO A 72 -20.99 16.76 10.89
C PRO A 72 -21.70 15.51 10.39
N LEU A 73 -20.99 14.73 9.58
CA LEU A 73 -21.46 13.52 8.93
C LEU A 73 -20.91 12.29 9.66
N HIS A 74 -21.55 11.13 9.49
CA HIS A 74 -20.96 9.87 9.94
C HIS A 74 -19.72 9.53 9.10
N SER A 75 -18.80 8.72 9.65
CA SER A 75 -17.66 8.24 8.88
C SER A 75 -18.11 7.42 7.68
N GLY A 76 -17.54 7.71 6.51
CA GLY A 76 -18.00 7.19 5.23
C GLY A 76 -17.45 7.96 4.04
N LEU A 77 -17.81 7.49 2.85
CA LEU A 77 -17.46 8.13 1.59
C LEU A 77 -18.71 8.81 1.02
N TYR A 78 -18.55 10.08 0.67
CA TYR A 78 -19.63 10.90 0.13
C TYR A 78 -19.22 11.53 -1.19
N PHE A 79 -20.19 11.73 -2.05
CA PHE A 79 -20.05 12.41 -3.33
C PHE A 79 -21.04 13.57 -3.39
N TYR A 80 -20.60 14.74 -3.84
CA TYR A 80 -21.49 15.88 -4.00
C TYR A 80 -21.34 16.55 -5.35
N TYR A 81 -22.42 17.22 -5.75
CA TYR A 81 -22.47 18.12 -6.90
C TYR A 81 -23.45 19.27 -6.61
N PHE A 82 -23.51 20.26 -7.49
CA PHE A 82 -24.46 21.36 -7.37
C PHE A 82 -25.53 21.27 -8.45
N GLU A 83 -26.80 21.38 -8.04
CA GLU A 83 -27.91 21.64 -8.95
C GLU A 83 -28.18 23.14 -8.96
N VAL A 84 -28.18 23.72 -10.16
CA VAL A 84 -28.36 25.16 -10.37
C VAL A 84 -29.59 25.38 -11.23
N ARG A 85 -30.46 26.29 -10.80
CA ARG A 85 -31.62 26.75 -11.57
C ARG A 85 -31.43 28.20 -11.97
N SER A 86 -31.70 28.48 -13.23
CA SER A 86 -31.61 29.80 -13.84
C SER A 86 -32.84 30.07 -14.69
N GLU A 87 -32.94 31.26 -15.26
CA GLU A 87 -34.04 31.64 -16.17
C GLU A 87 -34.11 30.75 -17.43
N ILE A 88 -32.98 30.17 -17.84
CA ILE A 88 -32.89 29.31 -19.03
C ILE A 88 -33.06 27.81 -18.73
N GLY A 89 -33.25 27.44 -17.45
CA GLY A 89 -33.47 26.06 -17.02
C GLY A 89 -32.54 25.59 -15.89
N THR A 90 -32.62 24.29 -15.62
CA THR A 90 -31.80 23.58 -14.63
C THR A 90 -30.57 22.98 -15.30
N TYR A 91 -29.41 23.11 -14.67
CA TYR A 91 -28.17 22.45 -15.05
C TYR A 91 -27.39 22.07 -13.79
N PHE A 92 -26.35 21.26 -13.96
CA PHE A 92 -25.52 20.77 -12.86
C PHE A 92 -24.11 21.33 -12.97
N LEU A 93 -23.40 21.43 -11.85
CA LEU A 93 -21.96 21.65 -11.85
C LEU A 93 -21.26 20.32 -11.63
N SER A 94 -20.44 19.94 -12.61
CA SER A 94 -19.62 18.73 -12.64
C SER A 94 -18.17 19.07 -12.30
N ASN A 95 -17.46 18.14 -11.70
CA ASN A 95 -16.05 18.25 -11.37
C ASN A 95 -15.17 18.01 -12.60
N HIS A 96 -14.37 19.01 -12.97
CA HIS A 96 -13.31 18.88 -13.95
C HIS A 96 -12.02 19.46 -13.38
N GLU A 97 -11.13 18.58 -12.92
CA GLU A 97 -9.87 18.96 -12.26
C GLU A 97 -10.08 19.94 -11.09
N PHE A 98 -10.95 19.58 -10.16
CA PHE A 98 -11.40 20.38 -9.01
C PHE A 98 -12.32 21.55 -9.36
N HIS A 99 -12.34 22.01 -10.61
CA HIS A 99 -13.17 23.13 -11.05
C HIS A 99 -14.60 22.70 -11.37
N ALA A 100 -15.56 23.58 -11.06
CA ALA A 100 -16.93 23.41 -11.53
C ALA A 100 -17.06 23.76 -13.02
N VAL A 101 -17.58 22.81 -13.80
CA VAL A 101 -18.02 22.99 -15.19
C VAL A 101 -19.51 22.68 -15.33
N PRO A 102 -20.29 23.50 -16.05
CA PRO A 102 -21.72 23.26 -16.20
C PRO A 102 -21.98 22.08 -17.16
N VAL A 103 -22.88 21.18 -16.76
CA VAL A 103 -23.39 20.07 -17.60
C VAL A 103 -24.92 20.07 -17.59
N LEU A 104 -25.53 19.67 -18.69
CA LEU A 104 -26.99 19.68 -18.84
C LEU A 104 -27.63 18.36 -18.41
N ASN A 105 -26.92 17.26 -18.58
CA ASN A 105 -27.44 15.93 -18.27
C ASN A 105 -26.94 15.44 -16.91
N TYR A 106 -27.85 14.89 -16.12
CA TYR A 106 -27.52 14.29 -14.82
C TYR A 106 -26.50 13.13 -14.94
N HIS A 107 -26.52 12.39 -16.06
CA HIS A 107 -25.58 11.28 -16.30
C HIS A 107 -24.16 11.74 -16.64
N GLU A 108 -23.94 13.04 -16.90
CA GLU A 108 -22.63 13.63 -17.19
C GLU A 108 -21.95 14.19 -15.94
N ILE A 109 -22.58 14.06 -14.76
CA ILE A 109 -22.04 14.57 -13.51
C ILE A 109 -20.88 13.69 -13.07
N ASN A 110 -19.68 14.29 -13.06
CA ASN A 110 -18.57 13.83 -12.26
C ASN A 110 -18.68 14.54 -10.90
N SER A 111 -18.88 13.78 -9.82
CA SER A 111 -19.07 14.38 -8.49
C SER A 111 -17.72 14.69 -7.85
N TRP A 112 -17.70 15.66 -6.94
CA TRP A 112 -16.57 15.83 -6.04
C TRP A 112 -16.65 14.81 -4.91
N GLN A 113 -15.50 14.31 -4.48
CA GLN A 113 -15.39 13.42 -3.35
C GLN A 113 -15.32 14.17 -2.02
N LEU A 114 -15.90 13.56 -0.98
CA LEU A 114 -15.76 13.96 0.41
C LEU A 114 -15.58 12.70 1.26
N THR A 115 -14.35 12.47 1.71
CA THR A 115 -14.03 11.42 2.67
C THR A 115 -14.26 11.94 4.08
N VAL A 116 -15.08 11.23 4.87
CA VAL A 116 -15.32 11.52 6.29
C VAL A 116 -14.76 10.37 7.12
N TYR A 117 -13.79 10.65 7.99
CA TYR A 117 -13.13 9.64 8.81
C TYR A 117 -13.40 9.85 10.30
N GLU A 118 -13.15 8.81 11.10
CA GLU A 118 -13.33 8.88 12.55
C GLU A 118 -12.38 9.87 13.21
N GLU A 119 -12.88 10.78 14.07
CA GLU A 119 -12.06 11.75 14.82
C GLU A 119 -10.87 11.10 15.56
N GLN A 120 -11.09 9.92 16.14
CA GLN A 120 -10.06 9.17 16.88
C GLN A 120 -8.97 8.55 15.98
N PHE A 121 -9.08 8.66 14.66
CA PHE A 121 -8.08 8.09 13.75
C PHE A 121 -6.75 8.82 13.93
N THR A 122 -5.80 8.10 14.52
CA THR A 122 -4.44 8.57 14.75
C THR A 122 -3.45 7.57 14.15
N THR A 123 -2.28 8.08 13.78
CA THR A 123 -1.19 7.32 13.18
C THR A 123 0.11 7.54 13.96
N PRO A 124 1.07 6.59 13.93
CA PRO A 124 2.23 6.65 14.80
C PRO A 124 3.14 7.86 14.54
N GLU A 125 3.45 8.63 15.59
CA GLU A 125 4.28 9.83 15.49
C GLU A 125 5.73 9.55 15.08
N TRP A 126 6.28 8.41 15.49
CA TRP A 126 7.68 8.05 15.19
C TRP A 126 7.96 7.89 13.69
N PHE A 127 6.92 7.64 12.90
CA PHE A 127 7.04 7.42 11.46
C PHE A 127 6.92 8.72 10.65
N LYS A 128 6.16 9.71 11.15
CA LYS A 128 5.89 10.98 10.45
C LYS A 128 7.19 11.76 10.20
N GLY A 129 7.39 12.20 8.96
CA GLY A 129 8.60 12.93 8.54
C GLY A 129 9.88 12.09 8.54
N GLY A 130 9.74 10.76 8.63
CA GLY A 130 10.84 9.80 8.56
C GLY A 130 11.30 9.47 7.14
N ILE A 131 12.15 8.45 7.03
CA ILE A 131 12.57 7.80 5.78
C ILE A 131 12.48 6.30 6.00
N MET A 132 11.71 5.64 5.12
CA MET A 132 11.60 4.19 5.06
C MET A 132 12.64 3.61 4.09
N TYR A 133 13.18 2.45 4.41
CA TYR A 133 14.07 1.69 3.56
C TYR A 133 13.57 0.24 3.42
N GLN A 134 13.17 -0.15 2.21
CA GLN A 134 12.69 -1.49 1.90
C GLN A 134 13.84 -2.42 1.53
N ILE A 135 13.88 -3.60 2.15
CA ILE A 135 14.92 -4.60 1.96
C ILE A 135 14.30 -5.92 1.52
N PHE A 136 14.82 -6.48 0.42
CA PHE A 136 14.64 -7.88 0.07
C PHE A 136 15.75 -8.72 0.72
N PRO A 137 15.48 -9.48 1.81
CA PRO A 137 16.53 -9.96 2.70
C PRO A 137 17.60 -10.84 2.05
N ASP A 138 17.19 -11.74 1.14
CA ASP A 138 18.10 -12.68 0.46
C ASP A 138 19.14 -11.98 -0.42
N ARG A 139 18.82 -10.79 -0.92
CA ARG A 139 19.60 -10.05 -1.93
C ARG A 139 20.28 -8.80 -1.41
N PHE A 140 20.11 -8.47 -0.12
CA PHE A 140 20.67 -7.26 0.46
C PHE A 140 22.13 -7.41 0.85
N LYS A 141 22.43 -8.34 1.77
CA LYS A 141 23.80 -8.59 2.21
C LYS A 141 23.95 -9.95 2.90
N LYS A 142 24.92 -10.74 2.44
CA LYS A 142 25.37 -11.98 3.09
C LYS A 142 26.48 -11.68 4.10
N SER A 143 26.24 -12.00 5.37
CA SER A 143 27.29 -11.98 6.40
C SER A 143 27.80 -13.38 6.70
N ASP A 144 29.12 -13.57 6.65
CA ASP A 144 29.78 -14.84 7.00
C ASP A 144 29.70 -15.21 8.48
N LYS A 145 29.30 -14.25 9.33
CA LYS A 145 29.10 -14.45 10.77
C LYS A 145 27.83 -15.23 11.08
N TYR A 146 26.94 -15.41 10.11
CA TYR A 146 25.83 -16.33 10.19
C TYR A 146 26.08 -17.53 9.27
N LYS A 147 25.72 -18.72 9.74
CA LYS A 147 25.75 -19.94 8.93
C LYS A 147 24.33 -20.48 8.88
N ALA A 148 23.78 -20.52 7.67
CA ALA A 148 22.43 -20.99 7.42
C ALA A 148 22.24 -22.40 8.01
N LYS A 149 21.14 -22.58 8.72
CA LYS A 149 20.73 -23.90 9.20
C LYS A 149 20.03 -24.63 8.07
N LYS A 150 20.00 -25.97 8.16
CA LYS A 150 19.25 -26.80 7.22
C LYS A 150 17.76 -26.45 7.31
N ALA A 151 17.15 -26.10 6.18
CA ALA A 151 15.71 -25.87 6.09
C ALA A 151 14.93 -27.20 6.03
N ALA A 152 13.62 -27.17 6.30
CA ALA A 152 12.75 -28.35 6.16
C ALA A 152 12.74 -28.87 4.71
N ASN A 153 12.78 -27.94 3.75
CA ASN A 153 12.74 -28.16 2.30
C ASN A 153 14.09 -27.84 1.64
N GLU A 154 15.18 -28.30 2.27
CA GLU A 154 16.55 -28.04 1.82
C GLU A 154 16.83 -28.59 0.41
N GLU A 155 16.23 -29.71 0.04
CA GLU A 155 16.46 -30.44 -1.21
C GLU A 155 15.94 -29.74 -2.47
N ILE A 156 14.99 -28.81 -2.33
CA ILE A 156 14.47 -28.01 -3.44
C ILE A 156 15.12 -26.63 -3.55
N ARG A 157 15.90 -26.20 -2.55
CA ARG A 157 16.56 -24.89 -2.55
C ARG A 157 17.88 -24.95 -3.30
N TYR A 158 18.06 -24.05 -4.26
CA TYR A 158 19.31 -23.82 -4.97
C TYR A 158 20.07 -22.66 -4.32
N ARG A 159 21.37 -22.82 -4.05
CA ARG A 159 22.22 -21.79 -3.46
C ARG A 159 23.22 -21.31 -4.50
N HIS A 160 23.28 -20.00 -4.68
CA HIS A 160 24.32 -19.36 -5.48
C HIS A 160 25.66 -19.37 -4.73
N ASP A 161 26.74 -19.63 -5.45
CA ASP A 161 28.08 -19.66 -4.89
C ASP A 161 28.65 -18.23 -4.81
N GLU A 162 28.51 -17.46 -5.88
CA GLU A 162 28.95 -16.07 -6.00
C GLU A 162 27.78 -15.08 -5.86
N TRP A 163 28.05 -13.91 -5.28
CA TRP A 163 27.02 -12.89 -5.00
C TRP A 163 26.52 -12.17 -6.25
N ASP A 164 27.37 -12.05 -7.27
CA ASP A 164 27.10 -11.29 -8.50
C ASP A 164 26.57 -12.20 -9.63
N GLU A 165 26.14 -13.41 -9.31
CA GLU A 165 25.48 -14.30 -10.28
C GLU A 165 24.17 -13.68 -10.78
N LEU A 166 23.75 -14.08 -12.00
CA LEU A 166 22.44 -13.71 -12.51
C LEU A 166 21.36 -14.50 -11.77
N PRO A 167 20.32 -13.86 -11.21
CA PRO A 167 19.19 -14.56 -10.61
C PRO A 167 18.50 -15.47 -11.61
N GLN A 168 18.00 -16.62 -11.13
CA GLN A 168 17.16 -17.45 -11.96
C GLN A 168 15.80 -16.75 -12.17
N SER A 169 15.19 -16.95 -13.34
CA SER A 169 13.88 -16.41 -13.67
C SER A 169 13.17 -17.29 -14.69
N SER A 170 11.88 -17.04 -14.92
CA SER A 170 11.11 -17.73 -15.97
C SER A 170 11.64 -17.48 -17.38
N ILE A 171 12.47 -16.44 -17.58
CA ILE A 171 13.12 -16.11 -18.84
C ILE A 171 14.37 -16.97 -19.04
N THR A 172 15.12 -17.22 -17.96
CA THR A 172 16.41 -17.92 -18.02
C THR A 172 16.30 -19.42 -17.73
N HIS A 173 15.24 -19.86 -17.03
CA HIS A 173 15.07 -21.23 -16.56
C HIS A 173 13.64 -21.73 -16.81
N GLU A 174 13.52 -22.88 -17.49
CA GLU A 174 12.23 -23.57 -17.64
C GLU A 174 11.71 -24.03 -16.26
N ASN A 175 10.41 -23.90 -16.02
CA ASN A 175 9.75 -24.26 -14.76
C ASN A 175 10.30 -23.52 -13.51
N TYR A 176 10.73 -22.27 -13.67
CA TYR A 176 11.16 -21.42 -12.55
C TYR A 176 10.12 -21.35 -11.41
N LYS A 177 10.60 -21.53 -10.17
CA LYS A 177 9.80 -21.51 -8.93
C LYS A 177 10.33 -20.54 -7.87
N ALA A 178 11.28 -19.66 -8.21
CA ALA A 178 11.92 -18.75 -7.25
C ALA A 178 12.61 -19.45 -6.07
N GLN A 179 13.25 -20.59 -6.33
CA GLN A 179 13.92 -21.42 -5.30
C GLN A 179 15.45 -21.20 -5.26
N ASP A 180 15.94 -20.12 -5.87
CA ASP A 180 17.34 -19.71 -5.91
C ASP A 180 17.67 -18.67 -4.82
N PHE A 181 18.72 -18.92 -4.03
CA PHE A 181 19.07 -18.15 -2.84
C PHE A 181 20.52 -17.66 -2.88
N TYR A 182 20.70 -16.37 -2.58
CA TYR A 182 22.02 -15.72 -2.45
C TYR A 182 22.51 -15.71 -1.00
N LEU A 183 21.65 -16.11 -0.04
CA LEU A 183 21.97 -16.23 1.39
C LEU A 183 22.24 -14.89 2.09
N GLY A 184 21.65 -13.80 1.58
CA GLY A 184 21.48 -12.58 2.37
C GLY A 184 20.76 -12.89 3.67
N ASN A 185 21.17 -12.24 4.77
CA ASN A 185 20.74 -12.66 6.10
C ASN A 185 20.61 -11.51 7.11
N LEU A 186 19.91 -11.76 8.22
CA LEU A 186 19.65 -10.76 9.26
C LEU A 186 20.94 -10.15 9.83
N LYS A 187 22.03 -10.93 9.87
CA LYS A 187 23.32 -10.44 10.33
C LYS A 187 23.96 -9.46 9.34
N GLY A 188 23.79 -9.69 8.05
CA GLY A 188 24.19 -8.73 7.00
C GLY A 188 23.46 -7.41 7.14
N ILE A 189 22.14 -7.44 7.33
CA ILE A 189 21.33 -6.24 7.62
C ILE A 189 21.85 -5.54 8.89
N GLU A 190 22.15 -6.30 9.95
CA GLU A 190 22.64 -5.76 11.22
C GLU A 190 23.98 -5.00 11.11
N GLU A 191 24.79 -5.35 10.11
CA GLU A 191 26.11 -4.76 9.84
C GLU A 191 26.01 -3.42 9.09
N GLU A 192 24.88 -3.14 8.43
CA GLU A 192 24.63 -1.90 7.68
C GLU A 192 23.98 -0.78 8.52
N LEU A 193 23.95 -0.93 9.85
CA LEU A 193 23.37 0.06 10.75
C LEU A 193 23.91 1.49 10.52
N GLU A 194 25.21 1.63 10.27
CA GLU A 194 25.82 2.95 10.05
C GLU A 194 25.48 3.53 8.67
N HIS A 195 25.21 2.69 7.67
CA HIS A 195 24.68 3.13 6.38
C HIS A 195 23.27 3.70 6.51
N PHE A 196 22.36 3.00 7.21
CA PHE A 196 21.01 3.49 7.46
C PHE A 196 20.99 4.82 8.23
N LYS A 197 21.89 4.97 9.21
CA LYS A 197 22.08 6.26 9.91
C LYS A 197 22.56 7.37 8.99
N ALA A 198 23.49 7.09 8.08
CA ALA A 198 23.99 8.09 7.14
C ALA A 198 22.89 8.59 6.20
N LEU A 199 21.92 7.72 5.86
CA LEU A 199 20.73 8.06 5.09
C LEU A 199 19.58 8.66 5.93
N ASN A 200 19.73 8.77 7.26
CA ASN A 200 18.68 9.14 8.20
C ASN A 200 17.41 8.26 8.13
N VAL A 201 17.58 6.98 7.81
CA VAL A 201 16.50 6.00 7.85
C VAL A 201 16.04 5.80 9.29
N ASN A 202 14.73 5.88 9.52
CA ASN A 202 14.09 5.60 10.82
C ASN A 202 13.12 4.41 10.75
N CYS A 203 12.86 3.87 9.56
CA CYS A 203 12.03 2.69 9.37
C CYS A 203 12.66 1.74 8.35
N ILE A 204 12.79 0.47 8.69
CA ILE A 204 13.14 -0.59 7.74
C ILE A 204 11.92 -1.46 7.52
N TYR A 205 11.53 -1.60 6.26
CA TYR A 205 10.52 -2.57 5.83
C TYR A 205 11.25 -3.79 5.26
N LEU A 206 11.06 -4.94 5.89
CA LEU A 206 11.55 -6.21 5.36
C LEU A 206 10.42 -6.88 4.58
N ASN A 207 10.70 -7.25 3.33
CA ASN A 207 9.94 -8.30 2.65
C ASN A 207 9.92 -9.59 3.51
N PRO A 208 9.02 -10.55 3.24
CA PRO A 208 8.73 -11.63 4.19
C PRO A 208 9.99 -12.35 4.69
N ILE A 209 10.06 -12.58 6.00
CA ILE A 209 11.21 -13.23 6.65
C ILE A 209 10.89 -14.61 7.21
N MET A 210 9.61 -14.99 7.19
CA MET A 210 9.11 -16.24 7.72
C MET A 210 9.61 -17.42 6.85
N GLU A 211 9.67 -18.61 7.44
CA GLU A 211 10.12 -19.81 6.74
C GLU A 211 9.30 -20.05 5.47
N SER A 212 9.99 -20.31 4.35
CA SER A 212 9.35 -20.54 3.06
C SER A 212 10.27 -21.31 2.10
N PRO A 213 9.75 -22.16 1.20
CA PRO A 213 10.52 -22.77 0.10
C PRO A 213 11.16 -21.78 -0.86
N ASP A 214 10.59 -20.58 -0.99
CA ASP A 214 10.89 -19.67 -2.10
C ASP A 214 11.65 -18.43 -1.59
N ASN A 215 12.47 -17.83 -2.45
CA ASN A 215 13.42 -16.75 -2.11
C ASN A 215 12.73 -15.45 -1.65
N HIS A 216 11.52 -15.20 -2.16
CA HIS A 216 10.66 -14.06 -1.82
C HIS A 216 9.86 -14.28 -0.54
N ARG A 217 9.69 -15.54 -0.12
CA ARG A 217 9.04 -15.95 1.13
C ARG A 217 7.55 -15.61 1.29
N TYR A 218 6.87 -15.22 0.21
CA TYR A 218 5.40 -15.08 0.20
C TYR A 218 4.68 -16.43 0.32
N SER A 219 5.32 -17.52 -0.13
CA SER A 219 4.84 -18.89 0.08
C SER A 219 5.08 -19.34 1.53
N THR A 220 4.43 -18.71 2.52
CA THR A 220 4.75 -18.92 3.94
C THR A 220 4.54 -20.36 4.36
N ALA A 221 5.58 -20.96 4.93
CA ALA A 221 5.61 -22.35 5.37
C ALA A 221 5.40 -22.50 6.89
N ASP A 222 5.99 -21.61 7.68
CA ASP A 222 5.77 -21.48 9.13
C ASP A 222 5.75 -20.01 9.55
N TYR A 223 4.59 -19.53 10.03
CA TYR A 223 4.41 -18.14 10.47
C TYR A 223 5.19 -17.78 11.74
N PHE A 224 5.65 -18.75 12.54
CA PHE A 224 6.28 -18.50 13.83
C PHE A 224 7.80 -18.60 13.82
N ASN A 225 8.40 -18.94 12.67
CA ASN A 225 9.84 -19.08 12.56
C ASN A 225 10.41 -18.20 11.44
N VAL A 226 11.48 -17.48 11.77
CA VAL A 226 12.36 -16.87 10.78
C VAL A 226 12.94 -17.97 9.90
N ASP A 227 12.98 -17.72 8.59
CA ASP A 227 13.55 -18.65 7.64
C ASP A 227 15.01 -19.03 8.01
N PRO A 228 15.37 -20.33 8.02
CA PRO A 228 16.69 -20.80 8.44
C PRO A 228 17.88 -20.21 7.65
N TYR A 229 17.67 -19.71 6.42
CA TYR A 229 18.73 -19.06 5.64
C TYR A 229 18.95 -17.60 6.07
N LEU A 230 17.95 -16.96 6.68
CA LEU A 230 18.04 -15.58 7.18
C LEU A 230 18.58 -15.50 8.61
N GLY A 231 18.17 -16.40 9.49
CA GLY A 231 18.47 -16.29 10.92
C GLY A 231 17.61 -17.17 11.82
N THR A 232 17.44 -16.72 13.06
CA THR A 232 16.52 -17.28 14.04
C THR A 232 15.65 -16.18 14.65
N ASN A 233 14.55 -16.56 15.32
CA ASN A 233 13.71 -15.61 16.04
C ASN A 233 14.49 -14.78 17.08
N GLU A 234 15.52 -15.38 17.71
CA GLU A 234 16.37 -14.70 18.67
C GLU A 234 17.33 -13.71 18.00
N ASP A 235 17.84 -14.04 16.81
CA ASP A 235 18.64 -13.09 16.01
C ASP A 235 17.78 -11.90 15.56
N PHE A 236 16.55 -12.17 15.14
CA PHE A 236 15.58 -11.14 14.78
C PHE A 236 15.23 -10.23 15.96
N LYS A 237 14.93 -10.80 17.12
CA LYS A 237 14.67 -10.02 18.35
C LYS A 237 15.84 -9.09 18.71
N LYS A 238 17.07 -9.58 18.58
CA LYS A 238 18.29 -8.77 18.81
C LYS A 238 18.44 -7.68 17.76
N LEU A 239 18.14 -7.97 16.49
CA LEU A 239 18.15 -6.99 15.40
C LEU A 239 17.18 -5.85 15.72
N CYS A 240 15.91 -6.15 16.00
CA CYS A 240 14.89 -5.16 16.37
C CYS A 240 15.34 -4.31 17.57
N ALA A 241 15.83 -4.94 18.65
CA ALA A 241 16.30 -4.22 19.83
C ALA A 241 17.49 -3.29 19.54
N LYS A 242 18.44 -3.74 18.69
CA LYS A 242 19.61 -2.94 18.28
C LYS A 242 19.18 -1.74 17.43
N PHE A 243 18.29 -1.94 16.48
CA PHE A 243 17.82 -0.90 15.56
C PHE A 243 16.97 0.13 16.29
N ARG A 244 16.05 -0.31 17.16
CA ARG A 244 15.24 0.59 18.00
C ARG A 244 16.10 1.49 18.88
N LYS A 245 17.19 0.96 19.47
CA LYS A 245 18.14 1.75 20.27
C LYS A 245 18.79 2.89 19.47
N ASN A 246 18.81 2.78 18.15
CA ASN A 246 19.36 3.78 17.23
C ASN A 246 18.27 4.58 16.51
N GLY A 247 17.01 4.51 16.96
CA GLY A 247 15.89 5.26 16.37
C GLY A 247 15.37 4.68 15.07
N ILE A 248 15.64 3.40 14.79
CA ILE A 248 15.17 2.70 13.59
C ILE A 248 14.18 1.62 14.01
N GLU A 249 12.93 1.72 13.58
CA GLU A 249 11.93 0.66 13.76
C GLU A 249 11.95 -0.30 12.56
N ILE A 250 11.64 -1.58 12.80
CA ILE A 250 11.54 -2.59 11.74
C ILE A 250 10.06 -2.98 11.61
N ILE A 251 9.51 -2.90 10.40
CA ILE A 251 8.19 -3.44 10.07
C ILE A 251 8.34 -4.69 9.21
N LEU A 252 7.37 -5.60 9.32
CA LEU A 252 7.37 -6.86 8.57
C LEU A 252 6.22 -6.94 7.57
N ASP A 253 6.45 -7.72 6.53
CA ASP A 253 5.41 -8.18 5.62
C ASP A 253 4.48 -9.21 6.29
N GLY A 254 3.18 -8.95 6.23
CA GLY A 254 2.10 -9.78 6.76
C GLY A 254 1.37 -10.48 5.62
N VAL A 255 1.87 -11.64 5.22
CA VAL A 255 1.31 -12.45 4.14
C VAL A 255 0.20 -13.35 4.69
N PHE A 256 -1.02 -12.82 4.82
CA PHE A 256 -2.14 -13.54 5.44
C PHE A 256 -3.23 -13.95 4.44
N SER A 257 -3.03 -13.71 3.14
CA SER A 257 -4.01 -14.00 2.09
C SER A 257 -3.96 -15.46 1.62
N HIS A 258 -2.78 -16.08 1.73
CA HIS A 258 -2.47 -17.44 1.33
C HIS A 258 -1.30 -18.01 2.16
N THR A 259 -1.06 -19.32 2.06
CA THR A 259 0.17 -19.97 2.55
C THR A 259 0.95 -20.55 1.38
N GLY A 260 2.16 -21.08 1.60
CA GLY A 260 2.79 -21.99 0.65
C GLY A 260 2.08 -23.36 0.62
N ASP A 261 2.14 -24.06 -0.50
CA ASP A 261 1.67 -25.45 -0.60
C ASP A 261 2.57 -26.43 0.17
N ASP A 262 3.86 -26.13 0.25
CA ASP A 262 4.82 -26.79 1.13
C ASP A 262 4.94 -26.04 2.48
N SER A 263 3.91 -26.17 3.32
CA SER A 263 3.80 -25.52 4.63
C SER A 263 3.33 -26.47 5.73
N ILE A 264 3.47 -26.08 7.00
CA ILE A 264 2.89 -26.81 8.15
C ILE A 264 1.37 -26.98 7.98
N TYR A 265 0.72 -25.98 7.37
CA TYR A 265 -0.73 -25.85 7.29
C TYR A 265 -1.33 -26.64 6.12
N PHE A 266 -0.65 -26.66 4.96
CA PHE A 266 -1.10 -27.35 3.75
C PHE A 266 -0.37 -28.69 3.54
N ASN A 267 0.96 -28.69 3.69
CA ASN A 267 1.89 -29.82 3.70
C ASN A 267 1.80 -30.76 2.49
N LYS A 268 1.71 -30.23 1.28
CA LYS A 268 1.56 -31.01 0.04
C LYS A 268 2.72 -31.98 -0.21
N GLN A 269 3.95 -31.60 0.13
CA GLN A 269 5.15 -32.43 -0.08
C GLN A 269 5.49 -33.34 1.11
N GLY A 270 4.83 -33.17 2.26
CA GLY A 270 5.09 -33.99 3.44
C GLY A 270 6.42 -33.69 4.13
N HIS A 271 6.99 -32.49 3.95
CA HIS A 271 8.24 -32.07 4.60
C HIS A 271 8.08 -31.75 6.09
N TYR A 272 6.85 -31.56 6.57
CA TYR A 272 6.55 -31.30 7.97
C TYR A 272 5.93 -32.53 8.64
N ASP A 273 6.30 -32.77 9.91
CA ASP A 273 5.79 -33.91 10.70
C ASP A 273 4.26 -33.82 10.97
N SER A 274 3.67 -32.62 10.83
CA SER A 274 2.24 -32.38 11.03
C SER A 274 1.39 -32.78 9.82
N VAL A 275 0.15 -33.21 10.06
CA VAL A 275 -0.81 -33.48 8.99
C VAL A 275 -1.44 -32.17 8.50
N GLY A 276 -1.04 -31.71 7.32
CA GLY A 276 -1.58 -30.52 6.69
C GLY A 276 -2.93 -30.78 6.00
N ALA A 277 -3.58 -29.70 5.57
CA ALA A 277 -4.89 -29.74 4.94
C ALA A 277 -4.91 -30.59 3.65
N TYR A 278 -3.82 -30.62 2.88
CA TYR A 278 -3.71 -31.46 1.67
C TYR A 278 -3.62 -32.96 2.02
N ASN A 279 -3.07 -33.31 3.19
CA ASN A 279 -2.84 -34.71 3.55
C ASN A 279 -4.09 -35.41 4.07
N SER A 280 -5.02 -34.69 4.72
CA SER A 280 -6.22 -35.27 5.31
C SER A 280 -7.31 -34.24 5.57
N THR A 281 -8.57 -34.63 5.35
CA THR A 281 -9.76 -33.86 5.73
C THR A 281 -9.93 -33.74 7.25
N GLU A 282 -9.23 -34.57 8.03
CA GLU A 282 -9.22 -34.52 9.50
C GLU A 282 -8.13 -33.57 10.05
N SER A 283 -7.35 -32.94 9.17
CA SER A 283 -6.37 -31.92 9.59
C SER A 283 -7.08 -30.75 10.29
N PRO A 284 -6.54 -30.22 11.40
CA PRO A 284 -7.09 -29.02 12.03
C PRO A 284 -7.05 -27.79 11.10
N TYR A 285 -6.22 -27.82 10.06
CA TYR A 285 -6.07 -26.76 9.07
C TYR A 285 -6.98 -26.96 7.85
N TYR A 286 -7.68 -28.10 7.71
CA TYR A 286 -8.55 -28.36 6.57
C TYR A 286 -9.59 -27.25 6.33
N PRO A 287 -10.28 -26.70 7.36
CA PRO A 287 -11.25 -25.62 7.18
C PRO A 287 -10.64 -24.29 6.69
N TRP A 288 -9.31 -24.14 6.80
CA TRP A 288 -8.63 -22.95 6.34
C TRP A 288 -8.58 -22.88 4.81
N PHE A 289 -8.78 -23.99 4.11
CA PHE A 289 -8.67 -24.04 2.65
C PHE A 289 -9.97 -24.47 2.01
N SER A 290 -10.16 -24.12 0.74
CA SER A 290 -11.35 -24.47 -0.02
C SER A 290 -11.00 -25.44 -1.14
N PHE A 291 -11.36 -26.72 -0.97
CA PHE A 291 -11.19 -27.78 -1.97
C PHE A 291 -12.46 -27.95 -2.81
N MET A 292 -12.30 -27.88 -4.13
CA MET A 292 -13.34 -28.26 -5.10
C MET A 292 -13.35 -29.78 -5.32
N GLU A 293 -12.17 -30.39 -5.41
CA GLU A 293 -11.96 -31.84 -5.47
C GLU A 293 -10.73 -32.21 -4.66
N PHE A 294 -10.93 -32.97 -3.57
CA PHE A 294 -9.84 -33.28 -2.64
C PHE A 294 -8.93 -34.40 -3.16
N PRO A 295 -7.59 -34.28 -3.05
CA PRO A 295 -6.84 -33.13 -2.52
C PRO A 295 -6.39 -32.13 -3.61
N ASP A 296 -6.52 -32.46 -4.89
CA ASP A 296 -5.75 -31.82 -5.97
C ASP A 296 -6.34 -30.51 -6.53
N THR A 297 -7.63 -30.25 -6.35
CA THR A 297 -8.29 -29.06 -6.91
C THR A 297 -8.80 -28.16 -5.79
N TYR A 298 -8.18 -27.00 -5.62
CA TYR A 298 -8.46 -26.03 -4.55
C TYR A 298 -8.28 -24.59 -5.02
N HIS A 299 -8.84 -23.64 -4.28
CA HIS A 299 -8.65 -22.21 -4.52
C HIS A 299 -7.20 -21.80 -4.21
N SER A 300 -6.61 -21.06 -5.14
CA SER A 300 -5.23 -20.58 -5.07
C SER A 300 -5.11 -19.17 -5.61
N TRP A 301 -4.10 -18.45 -5.15
CA TRP A 301 -3.90 -17.04 -5.48
C TRP A 301 -3.61 -16.92 -6.97
N TRP A 302 -4.50 -16.27 -7.73
CA TRP A 302 -4.39 -16.09 -9.19
C TRP A 302 -4.14 -17.40 -9.98
N GLY A 303 -4.56 -18.55 -9.44
CA GLY A 303 -4.34 -19.87 -10.04
C GLY A 303 -2.95 -20.46 -9.80
N PHE A 304 -2.07 -19.79 -9.06
CA PHE A 304 -0.77 -20.32 -8.65
C PHE A 304 -0.95 -21.39 -7.58
N THR A 305 -0.95 -22.66 -8.00
CA THR A 305 -1.21 -23.81 -7.11
C THR A 305 -0.21 -23.97 -5.95
N ASN A 306 0.94 -23.27 -5.98
CA ASN A 306 1.87 -23.21 -4.85
C ASN A 306 1.43 -22.22 -3.75
N LEU A 307 0.38 -21.43 -3.98
CA LEU A 307 -0.16 -20.43 -3.06
C LEU A 307 -1.64 -20.71 -2.75
N PRO A 308 -1.98 -21.80 -2.02
CA PRO A 308 -3.34 -22.08 -1.60
C PRO A 308 -3.92 -20.93 -0.75
N THR A 309 -5.06 -20.40 -1.17
CA THR A 309 -5.72 -19.27 -0.48
C THR A 309 -6.38 -19.75 0.79
N VAL A 310 -6.22 -18.98 1.86
CA VAL A 310 -6.89 -19.26 3.12
C VAL A 310 -8.28 -18.61 3.18
N ASN A 311 -9.22 -19.26 3.85
CA ASN A 311 -10.49 -18.69 4.24
C ASN A 311 -10.27 -17.74 5.41
N LYS A 312 -10.08 -16.46 5.09
CA LYS A 312 -9.72 -15.40 6.05
C LYS A 312 -10.75 -15.24 7.18
N LEU A 313 -12.01 -15.63 6.97
CA LEU A 313 -13.09 -15.52 7.97
C LEU A 313 -13.32 -16.82 8.76
N GLU A 314 -12.59 -17.90 8.46
CA GLU A 314 -12.65 -19.13 9.23
C GLU A 314 -12.26 -18.84 10.69
N PRO A 315 -13.12 -19.09 11.69
CA PRO A 315 -12.87 -18.70 13.08
C PRO A 315 -11.54 -19.21 13.65
N SER A 316 -11.12 -20.41 13.25
CA SER A 316 -9.84 -20.96 13.68
C SER A 316 -8.64 -20.21 13.08
N TYR A 317 -8.73 -19.76 11.82
CA TYR A 317 -7.71 -18.93 11.17
C TYR A 317 -7.69 -17.50 11.74
N MET A 318 -8.86 -16.88 11.90
CA MET A 318 -9.00 -15.57 12.55
C MET A 318 -8.34 -15.56 13.92
N LYS A 319 -8.57 -16.60 14.73
CA LYS A 319 -7.93 -16.76 16.03
C LYS A 319 -6.42 -16.99 15.90
N PHE A 320 -5.99 -17.82 14.96
CA PHE A 320 -4.57 -18.10 14.73
C PHE A 320 -3.77 -16.83 14.42
N ILE A 321 -4.33 -15.89 13.67
CA ILE A 321 -3.67 -14.61 13.37
C ILE A 321 -3.82 -13.61 14.53
N ASN A 322 -5.03 -13.48 15.09
CA ASN A 322 -5.42 -12.35 15.95
C ASN A 322 -5.46 -12.63 17.46
N ASP A 323 -5.25 -13.87 17.92
CA ASP A 323 -5.32 -14.15 19.38
C ASP A 323 -4.28 -13.29 20.14
N PRO A 324 -4.69 -12.44 21.11
CA PRO A 324 -3.78 -11.51 21.78
C PRO A 324 -2.60 -12.16 22.51
N LYS A 325 -2.66 -13.47 22.80
CA LYS A 325 -1.65 -14.20 23.55
C LYS A 325 -0.81 -15.12 22.66
N THR A 326 -1.45 -15.78 21.69
CA THR A 326 -0.80 -16.82 20.89
C THR A 326 -0.82 -16.55 19.39
N GLY A 327 -1.44 -15.45 18.95
CA GLY A 327 -1.60 -15.13 17.54
C GLY A 327 -0.30 -14.75 16.86
N VAL A 328 -0.28 -14.88 15.53
CA VAL A 328 0.86 -14.46 14.71
C VAL A 328 1.17 -12.97 14.90
N LEU A 329 0.16 -12.10 14.90
CA LEU A 329 0.38 -10.65 15.00
C LEU A 329 1.07 -10.28 16.33
N PRO A 330 0.54 -10.67 17.51
CA PRO A 330 1.19 -10.34 18.77
C PRO A 330 2.54 -11.03 18.94
N PHE A 331 2.74 -12.24 18.41
CA PHE A 331 4.02 -12.94 18.51
C PHE A 331 5.17 -12.09 17.97
N TRP A 332 5.05 -11.59 16.73
CA TRP A 332 6.09 -10.76 16.13
C TRP A 332 6.20 -9.37 16.76
N GLN A 333 5.08 -8.77 17.19
CA GLN A 333 5.11 -7.52 17.97
C GLN A 333 5.88 -7.68 19.29
N HIS A 334 5.74 -8.81 19.99
CA HIS A 334 6.53 -9.11 21.19
C HIS A 334 8.02 -9.38 20.90
N LEU A 335 8.38 -9.79 19.67
CA LEU A 335 9.77 -9.83 19.22
C LEU A 335 10.32 -8.44 18.88
N GLY A 336 9.44 -7.45 18.74
CA GLY A 336 9.79 -6.03 18.70
C GLY A 336 9.71 -5.40 17.33
N ILE A 337 8.77 -5.79 16.47
CA ILE A 337 8.48 -5.02 15.24
C ILE A 337 7.70 -3.74 15.58
N GLY A 338 7.87 -2.71 14.77
CA GLY A 338 7.15 -1.44 14.87
C GLY A 338 5.87 -1.37 14.03
N GLY A 339 5.51 -2.44 13.32
CA GLY A 339 4.33 -2.44 12.44
C GLY A 339 4.33 -3.53 11.39
N TRP A 340 3.31 -3.48 10.54
CA TRP A 340 3.03 -4.44 9.47
C TRP A 340 2.81 -3.73 8.13
N ARG A 341 3.41 -4.26 7.07
CA ARG A 341 2.97 -4.08 5.68
C ARG A 341 2.10 -5.29 5.33
N LEU A 342 0.88 -5.09 4.87
CA LEU A 342 -0.07 -6.16 4.56
C LEU A 342 -0.04 -6.43 3.05
N ASP A 343 0.34 -7.66 2.71
CA ASP A 343 0.38 -8.16 1.35
C ASP A 343 -1.02 -8.35 0.77
N VAL A 344 -1.23 -7.89 -0.46
CA VAL A 344 -2.51 -7.99 -1.19
C VAL A 344 -3.68 -7.55 -0.30
N ALA A 345 -3.63 -6.30 0.19
CA ALA A 345 -4.65 -5.78 1.12
C ALA A 345 -6.07 -5.83 0.53
N ASP A 346 -6.16 -5.83 -0.80
CA ASP A 346 -7.37 -5.98 -1.58
C ASP A 346 -8.07 -7.33 -1.41
N GLU A 347 -7.39 -8.37 -0.93
CA GLU A 347 -7.98 -9.70 -0.73
C GLU A 347 -8.56 -9.92 0.67
N PHE A 348 -8.29 -9.02 1.61
CA PHE A 348 -8.79 -9.17 2.97
C PHE A 348 -10.25 -8.70 3.06
N PRO A 349 -11.15 -9.54 3.60
CA PRO A 349 -12.45 -9.08 4.04
C PRO A 349 -12.30 -7.94 5.06
N ASP A 350 -13.26 -7.03 5.06
CA ASP A 350 -13.22 -5.87 5.95
C ASP A 350 -13.18 -6.26 7.43
N GLU A 351 -13.89 -7.34 7.80
CA GLU A 351 -13.92 -7.88 9.15
C GLU A 351 -12.56 -8.44 9.60
N PHE A 352 -11.77 -8.97 8.66
CA PHE A 352 -10.41 -9.44 8.94
C PHE A 352 -9.51 -8.24 9.26
N LEU A 353 -9.56 -7.18 8.45
CA LEU A 353 -8.78 -5.97 8.67
C LEU A 353 -9.18 -5.24 9.96
N ASP A 354 -10.48 -5.20 10.27
CA ASP A 354 -10.98 -4.62 11.51
C ASP A 354 -10.41 -5.39 12.73
N ALA A 355 -10.43 -6.74 12.70
CA ALA A 355 -9.85 -7.57 13.75
C ALA A 355 -8.32 -7.43 13.85
N LEU A 356 -7.63 -7.35 12.71
CA LEU A 356 -6.19 -7.14 12.62
C LEU A 356 -5.80 -5.82 13.27
N ARG A 357 -6.46 -4.71 12.90
CA ARG A 357 -6.17 -3.40 13.51
C ARG A 357 -6.38 -3.44 15.01
N VAL A 358 -7.50 -4.00 15.47
CA VAL A 358 -7.79 -4.12 16.91
C VAL A 358 -6.65 -4.85 17.61
N THR A 359 -6.23 -6.00 17.10
CA THR A 359 -5.16 -6.81 17.70
C THR A 359 -3.81 -6.08 17.70
N VAL A 360 -3.43 -5.50 16.56
CA VAL A 360 -2.16 -4.79 16.39
C VAL A 360 -2.08 -3.59 17.33
N LYS A 361 -3.14 -2.76 17.36
CA LYS A 361 -3.20 -1.54 18.18
C LYS A 361 -3.39 -1.82 19.67
N GLN A 362 -4.02 -2.95 20.04
CA GLN A 362 -4.06 -3.40 21.45
C GLN A 362 -2.70 -3.85 21.96
N THR A 363 -1.90 -4.49 21.10
CA THR A 363 -0.56 -4.95 21.45
C THR A 363 0.42 -3.78 21.52
N ASP A 364 0.37 -2.89 20.53
CA ASP A 364 1.11 -1.63 20.53
C ASP A 364 0.30 -0.54 19.80
N PRO A 365 -0.20 0.50 20.49
CA PRO A 365 -0.98 1.56 19.86
C PRO A 365 -0.16 2.38 18.84
N ASN A 366 1.18 2.33 18.92
CA ASN A 366 2.08 2.98 17.98
C ASN A 366 2.55 2.06 16.84
N ALA A 367 2.06 0.82 16.75
CA ALA A 367 2.40 -0.06 15.64
C ALA A 367 1.76 0.46 14.34
N LEU A 368 2.56 0.58 13.28
CA LEU A 368 2.11 1.04 11.97
C LEU A 368 1.41 -0.08 11.20
N ILE A 369 0.37 0.24 10.42
CA ILE A 369 -0.32 -0.70 9.52
C ILE A 369 -0.39 -0.09 8.12
N ILE A 370 0.36 -0.66 7.18
CA ILE A 370 0.39 -0.23 5.77
C ILE A 370 -0.24 -1.33 4.93
N GLY A 371 -1.18 -1.01 4.04
CA GLY A 371 -1.68 -1.98 3.05
C GLY A 371 -1.01 -1.82 1.68
N GLU A 372 -0.81 -2.91 0.98
CA GLU A 372 -0.55 -2.87 -0.45
C GLU A 372 -1.85 -2.54 -1.21
N VAL A 373 -1.95 -1.31 -1.72
CA VAL A 373 -3.07 -0.83 -2.53
C VAL A 373 -2.49 0.00 -3.67
N TRP A 374 -2.84 -0.30 -4.92
CA TRP A 374 -2.20 0.28 -6.09
C TRP A 374 -2.88 1.56 -6.60
N GLU A 375 -4.10 1.81 -6.17
CA GLU A 375 -4.94 2.93 -6.57
C GLU A 375 -5.31 3.80 -5.35
N ASP A 376 -6.25 4.73 -5.56
CA ASP A 376 -6.81 5.53 -4.47
C ASP A 376 -7.50 4.64 -3.41
N ALA A 377 -6.92 4.60 -2.22
CA ALA A 377 -7.38 3.75 -1.12
C ALA A 377 -8.72 4.17 -0.50
N THR A 378 -9.19 5.39 -0.75
CA THR A 378 -10.50 5.88 -0.27
C THR A 378 -11.64 5.47 -1.18
N THR A 379 -11.34 5.20 -2.45
CA THR A 379 -12.31 4.75 -3.45
C THR A 379 -12.04 3.33 -3.95
N LYS A 380 -11.09 2.61 -3.36
CA LYS A 380 -10.76 1.26 -3.80
C LYS A 380 -12.01 0.37 -3.77
N PHE A 381 -12.25 -0.30 -4.90
CA PHE A 381 -13.30 -1.29 -5.06
C PHE A 381 -12.62 -2.60 -5.46
N ALA A 382 -12.80 -3.64 -4.66
CA ALA A 382 -12.17 -4.94 -4.90
C ALA A 382 -13.12 -6.05 -4.45
N TYR A 383 -13.19 -7.13 -5.22
CA TYR A 383 -14.04 -8.31 -4.96
C TYR A 383 -15.50 -7.93 -4.64
N ASP A 384 -16.09 -7.06 -5.47
CA ASP A 384 -17.48 -6.59 -5.35
C ASP A 384 -17.80 -5.77 -4.09
N HIS A 385 -16.77 -5.25 -3.42
CA HIS A 385 -16.92 -4.43 -2.21
C HIS A 385 -16.12 -3.13 -2.29
N ARG A 386 -16.74 -2.03 -1.83
CA ARG A 386 -16.04 -0.78 -1.52
C ARG A 386 -15.22 -0.99 -0.25
N ARG A 387 -13.93 -0.68 -0.32
CA ARG A 387 -13.00 -0.78 0.81
C ARG A 387 -13.11 0.43 1.74
N ARG A 388 -12.82 0.22 3.03
CA ARG A 388 -12.96 1.24 4.10
C ARG A 388 -11.61 1.62 4.73
N TYR A 389 -10.52 1.46 3.97
CA TYR A 389 -9.15 1.49 4.48
C TYR A 389 -8.84 2.69 5.37
N PHE A 390 -9.25 3.89 4.94
CA PHE A 390 -8.96 5.16 5.61
C PHE A 390 -10.13 5.77 6.39
N LEU A 391 -11.13 4.97 6.77
CA LEU A 391 -12.19 5.45 7.65
C LEU A 391 -11.81 5.44 9.15
N GLY A 392 -10.60 4.98 9.49
CA GLY A 392 -10.03 4.97 10.85
C GLY A 392 -9.99 3.60 11.55
N LYS A 393 -10.61 2.58 10.93
CA LYS A 393 -10.79 1.23 11.49
C LYS A 393 -9.90 0.14 10.89
N GLN A 394 -9.15 0.45 9.83
CA GLN A 394 -8.33 -0.55 9.14
C GLN A 394 -6.87 -0.09 9.04
N LEU A 395 -6.50 0.60 7.95
CA LEU A 395 -5.10 0.92 7.64
C LEU A 395 -4.70 2.29 8.19
N ASP A 396 -3.42 2.45 8.52
CA ASP A 396 -2.83 3.77 8.79
C ASP A 396 -2.29 4.40 7.50
N SER A 397 -1.82 3.58 6.56
CA SER A 397 -1.17 4.00 5.31
C SER A 397 -1.37 2.97 4.19
N VAL A 398 -0.96 3.32 2.97
CA VAL A 398 -0.84 2.40 1.83
C VAL A 398 0.44 2.64 1.05
N MET A 399 0.84 1.67 0.23
CA MET A 399 1.91 1.84 -0.77
C MET A 399 1.42 2.80 -1.87
N ASN A 400 2.01 4.00 -1.97
CA ASN A 400 1.48 5.07 -2.81
C ASN A 400 1.93 4.99 -4.28
N TYR A 401 1.47 3.93 -4.97
CA TYR A 401 1.68 3.75 -6.40
C TYR A 401 1.14 4.89 -7.28
N PRO A 402 0.01 5.57 -6.97
CA PRO A 402 -0.45 6.69 -7.79
C PRO A 402 0.56 7.84 -7.89
N TRP A 403 1.23 8.21 -6.78
CA TRP A 403 2.28 9.23 -6.84
C TRP A 403 3.56 8.74 -7.49
N LYS A 404 3.92 7.46 -7.30
CA LYS A 404 5.03 6.85 -8.05
C LYS A 404 4.83 7.07 -9.55
N ASP A 405 3.68 6.65 -10.08
CA ASP A 405 3.40 6.71 -11.52
C ASP A 405 3.34 8.15 -12.02
N ALA A 406 2.76 9.07 -11.24
CA ALA A 406 2.74 10.49 -11.57
C ALA A 406 4.16 11.11 -11.64
N ILE A 407 5.04 10.76 -10.69
CA ILE A 407 6.43 11.24 -10.66
C ILE A 407 7.22 10.68 -11.86
N ILE A 408 7.10 9.37 -12.13
CA ILE A 408 7.77 8.72 -13.27
C ILE A 408 7.30 9.36 -14.58
N ASN A 409 5.99 9.52 -14.75
CA ASN A 409 5.43 10.19 -15.93
C ASN A 409 5.98 11.60 -16.08
N PHE A 410 6.06 12.38 -15.00
CA PHE A 410 6.57 13.75 -15.05
C PHE A 410 8.02 13.82 -15.51
N VAL A 411 8.91 12.99 -14.98
CA VAL A 411 10.34 13.05 -15.36
C VAL A 411 10.58 12.56 -16.79
N GLN A 412 9.66 11.77 -17.35
CA GLN A 412 9.67 11.34 -18.75
C GLN A 412 9.06 12.39 -19.69
N THR A 413 7.90 12.96 -19.34
CA THR A 413 7.07 13.78 -20.26
C THR A 413 7.17 15.29 -19.99
N LYS A 414 7.64 15.69 -18.81
CA LYS A 414 7.65 17.07 -18.30
C LYS A 414 6.26 17.69 -18.14
N ASN A 415 5.20 16.86 -18.08
CA ASN A 415 3.83 17.33 -17.88
C ASN A 415 3.57 17.71 -16.41
N SER A 416 3.88 18.96 -16.05
CA SER A 416 3.68 19.46 -14.68
C SER A 416 2.21 19.55 -14.27
N HIS A 417 1.28 19.67 -15.23
CA HIS A 417 -0.15 19.74 -14.95
C HIS A 417 -0.68 18.39 -14.45
N ALA A 418 -0.32 17.30 -15.14
CA ALA A 418 -0.69 15.94 -14.72
C ALA A 418 -0.12 15.59 -13.34
N LEU A 419 1.16 15.93 -13.09
CA LEU A 419 1.78 15.73 -11.78
C LEU A 419 1.03 16.48 -10.67
N ARG A 420 0.77 17.78 -10.88
CA ARG A 420 0.03 18.60 -9.90
C ARG A 420 -1.33 17.99 -9.60
N TYR A 421 -2.08 17.63 -10.63
CA TYR A 421 -3.42 17.05 -10.48
C TYR A 421 -3.39 15.77 -9.63
N ALA A 422 -2.52 14.81 -9.97
CA ALA A 422 -2.41 13.55 -9.22
C ALA A 422 -2.00 13.75 -7.75
N ILE A 423 -1.14 14.73 -7.46
CA ILE A 423 -0.75 15.07 -6.09
C ILE A 423 -1.93 15.68 -5.33
N GLU A 424 -2.54 16.71 -5.90
CA GLU A 424 -3.63 17.45 -5.27
C GLU A 424 -4.88 16.58 -5.07
N GLU A 425 -5.12 15.60 -5.94
CA GLU A 425 -6.25 14.67 -5.86
C GLU A 425 -6.18 13.82 -4.60
N LEU A 426 -5.04 13.15 -4.36
CA LEU A 426 -4.88 12.37 -3.12
C LEU A 426 -4.85 13.25 -1.86
N ILE A 427 -4.33 14.47 -1.94
CA ILE A 427 -4.41 15.43 -0.82
C ILE A 427 -5.87 15.81 -0.52
N ASP A 428 -6.73 15.94 -1.53
CA ASP A 428 -8.16 16.23 -1.31
C ASP A 428 -8.92 15.02 -0.75
N HIS A 429 -8.48 13.81 -1.11
CA HIS A 429 -9.19 12.57 -0.80
C HIS A 429 -8.80 11.95 0.55
N TYR A 430 -7.51 11.97 0.91
CA TYR A 430 -6.99 11.20 2.05
C TYR A 430 -7.12 11.95 3.38
N PRO A 431 -7.45 11.25 4.49
CA PRO A 431 -7.31 11.79 5.83
C PRO A 431 -5.91 12.31 6.12
N LYS A 432 -5.81 13.46 6.79
CA LYS A 432 -4.53 14.04 7.21
C LYS A 432 -3.66 13.05 8.01
N PRO A 433 -4.20 12.26 8.97
CA PRO A 433 -3.41 11.26 9.67
C PRO A 433 -2.76 10.22 8.74
N ALA A 434 -3.44 9.81 7.67
CA ALA A 434 -2.92 8.85 6.68
C ALA A 434 -1.91 9.50 5.72
N LEU A 435 -2.18 10.74 5.26
CA LEU A 435 -1.24 11.51 4.44
C LEU A 435 0.12 11.69 5.13
N ASP A 436 0.12 11.91 6.44
CA ASP A 436 1.36 12.11 7.23
C ASP A 436 2.25 10.88 7.33
N VAL A 437 1.70 9.70 7.04
CA VAL A 437 2.38 8.40 7.08
C VAL A 437 2.31 7.67 5.75
N LEU A 438 1.98 8.35 4.65
CA LEU A 438 1.83 7.72 3.35
C LEU A 438 3.17 7.16 2.84
N MET A 439 3.22 5.90 2.41
CA MET A 439 4.47 5.27 1.96
C MET A 439 4.75 5.64 0.49
N ASN A 440 5.59 6.66 0.28
CA ASN A 440 5.92 7.20 -1.03
C ASN A 440 7.12 6.46 -1.63
N LEU A 441 6.87 5.41 -2.40
CA LEU A 441 7.88 4.65 -3.14
C LEU A 441 8.10 5.19 -4.57
N LEU A 442 9.23 4.85 -5.18
CA LEU A 442 9.49 5.05 -6.62
C LEU A 442 9.58 3.72 -7.38
N ASP A 443 9.95 2.64 -6.71
CA ASP A 443 9.79 1.27 -7.15
C ASP A 443 9.66 0.34 -5.91
N SER A 444 9.56 -0.95 -6.15
CA SER A 444 9.60 -2.00 -5.13
C SER A 444 10.09 -3.30 -5.74
N HIS A 445 10.09 -4.37 -4.96
CA HIS A 445 10.29 -5.73 -5.45
C HIS A 445 9.29 -6.23 -6.52
N ASP A 446 8.15 -5.57 -6.71
CA ASP A 446 7.11 -5.98 -7.68
C ASP A 446 7.17 -5.18 -8.98
N THR A 447 8.14 -4.26 -9.11
CA THR A 447 8.23 -3.37 -10.26
C THR A 447 9.65 -3.28 -10.77
N GLU A 448 9.80 -2.82 -12.01
CA GLU A 448 11.12 -2.56 -12.58
C GLU A 448 11.86 -1.53 -11.74
N ARG A 449 13.19 -1.58 -11.73
CA ARG A 449 14.00 -0.57 -11.06
C ARG A 449 13.70 0.80 -11.65
N ILE A 450 13.56 1.81 -10.80
CA ILE A 450 13.18 3.17 -11.17
C ILE A 450 14.10 3.75 -12.25
N ILE A 451 15.41 3.52 -12.14
CA ILE A 451 16.38 4.00 -13.12
C ILE A 451 16.20 3.32 -14.48
N THR A 452 15.90 2.03 -14.50
CA THR A 452 15.59 1.25 -15.70
C THR A 452 14.29 1.75 -16.33
N LYS A 453 13.24 1.92 -15.53
CA LYS A 453 11.94 2.44 -16.00
C LYS A 453 12.06 3.81 -16.65
N ILE A 454 12.80 4.72 -16.01
CA ILE A 454 13.00 6.07 -16.51
C ILE A 454 13.91 6.12 -17.74
N GLY A 455 14.96 5.29 -17.76
CA GLY A 455 15.95 5.27 -18.84
C GLY A 455 15.42 4.67 -20.14
N PHE A 456 14.71 3.54 -20.08
CA PHE A 456 14.12 2.91 -21.27
C PHE A 456 12.76 3.53 -21.67
N GLY A 457 12.05 4.14 -20.73
CA GLY A 457 10.73 4.70 -20.97
C GLY A 457 9.64 3.61 -20.97
N ASP A 458 9.59 2.85 -22.06
CA ASP A 458 8.71 1.68 -22.23
C ASP A 458 9.52 0.40 -22.08
N THR A 459 9.64 -0.07 -20.83
CA THR A 459 10.28 -1.34 -20.46
C THR A 459 9.58 -2.56 -21.07
N GLU A 460 8.28 -2.45 -21.38
CA GLU A 460 7.54 -3.56 -21.99
C GLU A 460 7.87 -3.75 -23.47
N ALA A 461 8.32 -2.69 -24.15
CA ALA A 461 8.85 -2.78 -25.51
C ALA A 461 10.18 -3.54 -25.60
N VAL A 462 10.89 -3.74 -24.48
CA VAL A 462 12.15 -4.50 -24.44
C VAL A 462 11.85 -6.01 -24.49
N PRO A 463 12.40 -6.76 -25.47
CA PRO A 463 12.17 -8.19 -25.58
C PRO A 463 12.60 -8.96 -24.32
N LEU A 464 11.74 -9.88 -23.84
CA LEU A 464 11.97 -10.62 -22.59
C LEU A 464 13.37 -11.27 -22.52
N HIS A 465 13.84 -11.87 -23.61
CA HIS A 465 15.14 -12.56 -23.65
C HIS A 465 16.35 -11.63 -23.53
N GLU A 466 16.18 -10.31 -23.73
CA GLU A 466 17.25 -9.31 -23.59
C GLU A 466 17.31 -8.75 -22.15
N ARG A 467 16.15 -8.68 -21.47
CA ARG A 467 16.00 -8.06 -20.14
C ARG A 467 17.01 -8.55 -19.07
N PRO A 468 17.37 -9.84 -18.95
CA PRO A 468 18.22 -10.31 -17.84
C PRO A 468 19.62 -9.72 -17.77
N THR A 469 20.15 -9.20 -18.88
CA THR A 469 21.55 -8.72 -18.97
C THR A 469 21.65 -7.31 -19.54
N LEU A 470 20.52 -6.69 -19.85
CA LEU A 470 20.48 -5.37 -20.48
C LEU A 470 20.63 -4.28 -19.41
N GLU A 471 21.57 -3.38 -19.65
CA GLU A 471 21.83 -2.23 -18.78
C GLU A 471 21.92 -0.94 -19.61
N LEU A 472 21.47 0.17 -19.02
CA LEU A 472 21.72 1.51 -19.52
C LEU A 472 23.21 1.83 -19.44
N THR A 473 23.74 2.44 -20.50
CA THR A 473 25.15 2.84 -20.57
C THR A 473 25.31 4.25 -21.14
N GLY A 474 26.48 4.85 -20.93
CA GLY A 474 26.85 6.14 -21.51
C GLY A 474 25.81 7.25 -21.23
N ALA A 475 25.41 7.95 -22.30
CA ALA A 475 24.51 9.10 -22.20
C ALA A 475 23.10 8.75 -21.69
N GLU A 476 22.62 7.53 -21.95
CA GLU A 476 21.30 7.07 -21.49
C GLU A 476 21.28 6.90 -19.97
N LEU A 477 22.35 6.31 -19.42
CA LEU A 477 22.53 6.18 -17.97
C LEU A 477 22.68 7.57 -17.31
N GLU A 478 23.47 8.46 -17.90
CA GLU A 478 23.65 9.82 -17.38
C GLU A 478 22.32 10.59 -17.32
N ASP A 479 21.49 10.51 -18.37
CA ASP A 479 20.16 11.12 -18.41
C ASP A 479 19.20 10.49 -17.38
N ALA A 480 19.19 9.16 -17.27
CA ALA A 480 18.40 8.43 -16.29
C ALA A 480 18.77 8.83 -14.85
N ILE A 481 20.06 8.98 -14.54
CA ILE A 481 20.54 9.46 -13.22
C ILE A 481 20.02 10.87 -12.93
N GLN A 482 20.02 11.78 -13.90
CA GLN A 482 19.51 13.14 -13.68
C GLN A 482 18.00 13.13 -13.41
N LYS A 483 17.25 12.35 -14.17
CA LYS A 483 15.81 12.18 -13.96
C LYS A 483 15.50 11.52 -12.62
N LEU A 484 16.26 10.50 -12.21
CA LEU A 484 16.13 9.86 -10.89
C LEU A 484 16.34 10.89 -9.77
N LYS A 485 17.35 11.76 -9.87
CA LYS A 485 17.56 12.84 -8.88
C LYS A 485 16.36 13.79 -8.78
N ILE A 486 15.71 14.11 -9.90
CA ILE A 486 14.49 14.93 -9.91
C ILE A 486 13.33 14.16 -9.28
N ALA A 487 13.15 12.88 -9.61
CA ALA A 487 12.13 12.02 -9.03
C ALA A 487 12.29 11.90 -7.51
N SER A 488 13.51 11.64 -7.02
CA SER A 488 13.83 11.62 -5.59
C SER A 488 13.60 12.99 -4.95
N PHE A 489 13.97 14.10 -5.58
CA PHE A 489 13.67 15.43 -5.03
C PHE A 489 12.16 15.62 -4.80
N ILE A 490 11.32 15.20 -5.75
CA ILE A 490 9.87 15.25 -5.59
C ILE A 490 9.42 14.30 -4.47
N GLN A 491 9.84 13.03 -4.50
CA GLN A 491 9.51 12.02 -3.49
C GLN A 491 9.79 12.49 -2.04
N PHE A 492 10.93 13.13 -1.81
CA PHE A 492 11.36 13.61 -0.49
C PHE A 492 10.76 14.97 -0.08
N THR A 493 9.98 15.61 -0.96
CA THR A 493 9.33 16.92 -0.67
C THR A 493 7.81 16.85 -0.62
N LEU A 494 7.22 15.69 -0.93
CA LEU A 494 5.78 15.44 -0.79
C LEU A 494 5.41 15.05 0.66
N PRO A 495 4.14 15.23 1.07
CA PRO A 495 3.65 14.73 2.35
C PRO A 495 3.84 13.22 2.51
N GLY A 496 4.02 12.73 3.73
CA GLY A 496 4.21 11.31 4.02
C GLY A 496 5.67 10.94 4.24
N VAL A 497 6.02 9.69 3.95
CA VAL A 497 7.33 9.11 4.22
C VAL A 497 7.91 8.55 2.92
N PRO A 498 9.04 9.09 2.41
CA PRO A 498 9.74 8.49 1.29
C PRO A 498 10.21 7.08 1.65
N SER A 499 9.95 6.12 0.76
CA SER A 499 10.42 4.74 0.84
C SER A 499 11.46 4.48 -0.24
N ILE A 500 12.67 4.15 0.17
CA ILE A 500 13.78 3.80 -0.71
C ILE A 500 13.80 2.28 -0.84
N TYR A 501 13.72 1.74 -2.05
CA TYR A 501 13.99 0.33 -2.28
C TYR A 501 15.51 0.11 -2.38
N TYR A 502 16.04 -0.88 -1.65
CA TYR A 502 17.49 -1.04 -1.51
C TYR A 502 18.19 -1.06 -2.88
N GLY A 503 19.20 -0.20 -3.06
CA GLY A 503 19.96 -0.11 -4.30
C GLY A 503 19.55 1.06 -5.20
N ASP A 504 18.37 1.64 -5.02
CA ASP A 504 17.94 2.83 -5.78
C ASP A 504 18.84 4.03 -5.51
N GLU A 505 19.28 4.17 -4.26
CA GLU A 505 20.15 5.26 -3.81
C GLU A 505 21.55 5.22 -4.45
N ILE A 506 21.94 4.07 -5.00
CA ILE A 506 23.18 3.88 -5.78
C ILE A 506 22.92 3.64 -7.28
N GLY A 507 21.66 3.72 -7.73
CA GLY A 507 21.30 3.57 -9.14
C GLY A 507 21.34 2.14 -9.67
N MET A 508 20.99 1.14 -8.84
CA MET A 508 20.86 -0.24 -9.30
C MET A 508 19.82 -0.36 -10.42
N GLN A 509 20.17 -1.13 -11.45
CA GLN A 509 19.32 -1.38 -12.61
C GLN A 509 18.64 -2.75 -12.50
N GLY A 510 17.51 -2.92 -13.17
CA GLY A 510 16.76 -4.18 -13.19
C GLY A 510 15.40 -4.03 -13.88
N PHE A 511 15.03 -5.03 -14.68
CA PHE A 511 13.77 -5.11 -15.41
C PHE A 511 12.68 -5.84 -14.66
#